data_AF-C6X3S7-F1
#
_entry.id   AF-C6X3S7-F1
#
_cell.length_a   1.000
_cell.length_b   1.000
_cell.length_c   1.000
_cell.angle_alpha   90.00
_cell.angle_beta   90.00
_cell.angle_gamma   90.00
#
_symmetry.space_group_name_H-M   'P 1'
#
loop_
_entity.id
_entity.type
_entity.pdbx_description
1 polymer ?
#
loop_
_entity_poly.entity_id
_entity_poly.type
_entity_poly.pdbx_seq_one_letter_code
_entity_poly.pdbx_strand_id
1 'polypeptide(L)'
;MLTGVLQWWGETAKFNGISSIELLYKIEDLCFDCPTIAKPRNVICNTFTTIRMNIKTIFFYLLIGTILSCKGQKSDKSIKIVDKNTGFQMNLPKGFEELTENESSKILSDGKKNIDQIYDTDVEISDIKPKLFKFDDNNYFLINIREYDPKIDGDYSKAVNESNGLLYRTYIRSFENAKVDSLNEQKRIDNINFTKYSLFVNIPPKTKMKVINYTSFVKNRDLTIALVFKDENLGSEVINAIETAKFKK
;
A
#
# COMPACT_ATOMS: atom_id res chain seq x y z
N MET A 1 -26.36 -32.67 -16.88
CA MET A 1 -25.03 -32.19 -16.42
C MET A 1 -24.92 -30.74 -16.85
N LEU A 2 -25.09 -29.82 -15.89
CA LEU A 2 -25.22 -28.39 -16.15
C LEU A 2 -23.84 -27.78 -16.41
N THR A 3 -23.62 -27.43 -17.68
CA THR A 3 -22.63 -26.45 -18.14
C THR A 3 -23.09 -25.07 -17.70
N GLY A 4 -22.34 -24.43 -16.79
CA GLY A 4 -22.50 -23.02 -16.44
C GLY A 4 -21.54 -22.16 -17.25
N VAL A 5 -22.03 -21.63 -18.37
CA VAL A 5 -21.38 -20.58 -19.15
C VAL A 5 -21.60 -19.25 -18.44
N LEU A 6 -20.53 -18.58 -18.02
CA LEU A 6 -20.56 -17.17 -17.63
C LEU A 6 -19.74 -16.40 -18.67
N GLN A 7 -20.45 -16.04 -19.74
CA GLN A 7 -19.98 -15.18 -20.81
C GLN A 7 -20.33 -13.74 -20.40
N TRP A 8 -19.34 -12.97 -19.94
CA TRP A 8 -19.49 -11.54 -19.70
C TRP A 8 -18.69 -10.80 -20.79
N TRP A 9 -19.45 -10.24 -21.73
CA TRP A 9 -19.16 -9.16 -22.69
C TRP A 9 -17.69 -8.94 -23.08
N GLY A 10 -17.40 -9.31 -24.34
CA GLY A 10 -16.17 -8.99 -25.03
C GLY A 10 -16.02 -7.49 -25.26
N GLU A 11 -15.18 -6.89 -24.44
CA GLU A 11 -14.23 -5.84 -24.79
C GLU A 11 -13.04 -6.09 -23.88
N THR A 12 -11.85 -6.25 -24.44
CA THR A 12 -10.60 -6.19 -23.67
C THR A 12 -10.44 -4.76 -23.20
N ALA A 13 -11.24 -4.34 -22.21
CA ALA A 13 -11.01 -3.12 -21.49
C ALA A 13 -9.62 -3.26 -20.86
N LYS A 14 -8.65 -2.49 -21.36
CA LYS A 14 -7.39 -2.30 -20.66
C LYS A 14 -7.74 -1.84 -19.25
N PHE A 15 -7.54 -2.73 -18.28
CA PHE A 15 -7.90 -2.49 -16.89
C PHE A 15 -6.98 -1.39 -16.35
N ASN A 16 -7.46 -0.15 -16.35
CA ASN A 16 -6.74 1.02 -15.85
C ASN A 16 -6.83 1.18 -14.31
N GLY A 17 -7.18 0.12 -13.57
CA GLY A 17 -7.41 0.07 -12.11
C GLY A 17 -6.14 0.18 -11.25
N ILE A 18 -5.19 0.99 -11.70
CA ILE A 18 -3.79 1.05 -11.26
C ILE A 18 -3.64 1.57 -9.82
N SER A 19 -4.51 2.48 -9.36
CA SER A 19 -4.47 2.97 -7.98
C SER A 19 -4.92 1.92 -6.95
N SER A 20 -5.59 0.84 -7.39
CA SER A 20 -5.98 -0.26 -6.50
C SER A 20 -4.80 -1.19 -6.20
N ILE A 21 -4.05 -1.51 -7.26
CA ILE A 21 -2.85 -2.35 -7.18
C ILE A 21 -1.82 -1.69 -6.29
N GLU A 22 -1.66 -0.37 -6.44
CA GLU A 22 -0.73 0.48 -5.71
C GLU A 22 -0.81 0.39 -4.16
N LEU A 23 -1.92 -0.11 -3.59
CA LEU A 23 -2.17 -0.08 -2.14
C LEU A 23 -2.43 -1.44 -1.50
N LEU A 24 -2.63 -2.48 -2.31
CA LEU A 24 -2.90 -3.84 -1.83
C LEU A 24 -1.64 -4.58 -1.36
N TYR A 25 -0.52 -3.88 -1.37
CA TYR A 25 0.84 -4.37 -1.25
C TYR A 25 1.30 -4.86 0.12
N LYS A 26 0.43 -4.90 1.13
CA LYS A 26 0.83 -5.42 2.45
C LYS A 26 -0.20 -6.22 3.20
N ILE A 27 -1.17 -6.79 2.48
CA ILE A 27 -2.19 -7.64 3.11
C ILE A 27 -1.58 -8.89 3.78
N GLU A 28 -0.47 -9.42 3.26
CA GLU A 28 0.17 -10.60 3.87
C GLU A 28 0.90 -10.27 5.19
N ASP A 29 1.76 -9.24 5.23
CA ASP A 29 2.51 -8.90 6.46
C ASP A 29 1.62 -8.45 7.61
N LEU A 30 0.44 -7.88 7.33
CA LEU A 30 -0.49 -7.42 8.36
C LEU A 30 -1.33 -8.53 9.00
N CYS A 31 -1.36 -9.72 8.37
CA CYS A 31 -2.17 -10.86 8.82
C CYS A 31 -1.34 -11.99 9.45
N PHE A 32 -0.02 -12.03 9.24
CA PHE A 32 0.81 -13.11 9.80
C PHE A 32 1.23 -12.93 11.26
N ASP A 33 0.97 -11.78 11.87
CA ASP A 33 1.07 -11.59 13.34
C ASP A 33 -0.25 -11.90 14.08
N CYS A 34 -1.20 -12.60 13.44
CA CYS A 34 -2.38 -13.13 14.12
C CYS A 34 -2.10 -14.57 14.59
N PRO A 35 -1.85 -14.83 15.90
CA PRO A 35 -1.52 -16.16 16.41
C PRO A 35 -2.68 -17.18 16.35
N THR A 36 -3.81 -16.86 15.73
CA THR A 36 -5.04 -17.66 15.78
C THR A 36 -5.27 -18.62 14.61
N ILE A 37 -4.43 -18.63 13.56
CA ILE A 37 -4.45 -19.70 12.56
C ILE A 37 -3.19 -20.55 12.74
N ALA A 38 -3.26 -21.43 13.73
CA ALA A 38 -2.22 -22.42 14.01
C ALA A 38 -2.11 -23.40 12.82
N LYS A 39 -0.96 -23.41 12.15
CA LYS A 39 -0.50 -24.63 11.46
C LYS A 39 -0.45 -25.77 12.49
N PRO A 40 -0.78 -27.02 12.14
CA PRO A 40 -0.61 -28.15 13.04
C PRO A 40 0.88 -28.25 13.41
N ARG A 41 1.21 -27.89 14.66
CA ARG A 41 2.53 -28.16 15.24
C ARG A 41 2.56 -29.64 15.55
N ASN A 42 3.46 -30.37 14.89
CA ASN A 42 3.92 -31.66 15.38
C ASN A 42 4.40 -31.46 16.83
N VAL A 43 3.69 -32.08 17.76
CA VAL A 43 4.03 -32.09 19.18
C VAL A 43 5.27 -32.97 19.33
N ILE A 44 6.44 -32.35 19.27
CA ILE A 44 7.68 -32.98 19.75
C ILE A 44 7.73 -32.73 21.26
N CYS A 45 7.54 -33.81 22.01
CA CYS A 45 7.65 -33.85 23.46
C CYS A 45 9.13 -33.67 23.84
N ASN A 46 9.53 -32.48 24.29
CA ASN A 46 10.88 -32.21 24.78
C ASN A 46 11.04 -32.73 26.21
N THR A 47 11.81 -33.78 26.37
CA THR A 47 12.46 -34.16 27.64
C THR A 47 13.37 -33.01 28.11
N PHE A 48 13.07 -32.47 29.28
CA PHE A 48 13.92 -31.49 29.96
C PHE A 48 15.27 -32.13 30.29
N THR A 49 16.28 -31.78 29.51
CA THR A 49 17.68 -32.12 29.80
C THR A 49 18.32 -30.88 30.40
N THR A 50 18.81 -30.97 31.63
CA THR A 50 19.45 -29.87 32.35
C THR A 50 20.82 -29.59 31.72
N ILE A 51 20.89 -28.65 30.79
CA ILE A 51 22.16 -28.27 30.15
C ILE A 51 22.95 -27.36 31.10
N ARG A 52 24.06 -27.88 31.64
CA ARG A 52 25.07 -27.04 32.32
C ARG A 52 25.80 -26.20 31.28
N MET A 53 25.33 -24.98 31.04
CA MET A 53 26.02 -24.05 30.14
C MET A 53 27.35 -23.57 30.76
N ASN A 54 28.44 -23.78 30.04
CA ASN A 54 29.77 -23.32 30.44
C ASN A 54 29.83 -21.78 30.37
N ILE A 55 30.41 -21.13 31.37
CA ILE A 55 30.44 -19.66 31.54
C ILE A 55 31.06 -18.92 30.34
N LYS A 56 31.98 -19.58 29.59
CA LYS A 56 32.55 -19.04 28.35
C LYS A 56 31.54 -18.95 27.20
N THR A 57 30.55 -19.84 27.17
CA THR A 57 29.47 -19.85 26.17
C THR A 57 28.49 -18.70 26.40
N ILE A 58 28.24 -18.32 27.67
CA ILE A 58 27.37 -17.20 28.04
C ILE A 58 27.96 -15.87 27.53
N PHE A 59 29.28 -15.69 27.63
CA PHE A 59 29.95 -14.49 27.09
C PHE A 59 29.85 -14.38 25.56
N PHE A 60 29.87 -15.50 24.84
CA PHE A 60 29.71 -15.51 23.38
C PHE A 60 28.31 -15.07 22.93
N TYR A 61 27.27 -15.52 23.64
CA TYR A 61 25.89 -15.05 23.39
C TYR A 61 25.66 -13.59 23.80
N LEU A 62 26.32 -13.12 24.85
CA LEU A 62 26.26 -11.70 25.25
C LEU A 62 26.89 -10.79 24.18
N LEU A 63 27.95 -11.24 23.51
CA LEU A 63 28.62 -10.51 22.43
C LEU A 63 27.80 -10.51 21.12
N ILE A 64 27.07 -11.59 20.82
CA ILE A 64 26.17 -11.65 19.66
C ILE A 64 24.92 -10.78 19.88
N GLY A 65 24.47 -10.62 21.12
CA GLY A 65 23.31 -9.77 21.46
C GLY A 65 23.50 -8.27 21.18
N THR A 66 24.74 -7.77 21.18
CA THR A 66 25.01 -6.34 20.91
C THR A 66 25.04 -6.01 19.42
N ILE A 67 25.31 -6.97 18.55
CA ILE A 67 25.38 -6.77 17.09
C ILE A 67 23.99 -6.76 16.43
N LEU A 68 22.97 -7.30 17.11
CA LEU A 68 21.58 -7.33 16.63
C LEU A 68 20.75 -6.09 17.04
N SER A 69 21.34 -5.15 17.77
CA SER A 69 20.65 -3.89 18.18
C SER A 69 20.79 -2.74 17.18
N CYS A 70 21.29 -2.98 15.97
CA CYS A 70 21.11 -2.04 14.86
C CYS A 70 19.67 -2.15 14.30
N LYS A 71 18.67 -1.76 15.10
CA LYS A 71 17.39 -1.33 14.53
C LYS A 71 17.68 -0.03 13.79
N GLY A 72 17.54 -0.04 12.46
CA GLY A 72 17.83 1.08 11.58
C GLY A 72 17.28 2.39 12.14
N GLN A 73 18.16 3.37 12.30
CA GLN A 73 17.74 4.71 12.72
C GLN A 73 16.86 5.29 11.62
N LYS A 74 15.57 5.49 11.93
CA LYS A 74 14.65 6.18 11.03
C LYS A 74 15.25 7.54 10.66
N SER A 75 15.18 7.88 9.37
CA SER A 75 15.72 9.14 8.84
C SER A 75 15.15 10.34 9.60
N ASP A 76 16.01 11.16 10.22
CA ASP A 76 15.63 12.42 10.88
C ASP A 76 15.42 13.58 9.87
N LYS A 77 15.44 13.29 8.57
CA LYS A 77 15.25 14.29 7.51
C LYS A 77 13.88 14.12 6.87
N SER A 78 13.19 15.24 6.66
CA SER A 78 12.00 15.26 5.81
C SER A 78 12.42 15.03 4.35
N ILE A 79 11.57 14.33 3.60
CA ILE A 79 11.82 14.05 2.18
C ILE A 79 11.06 15.07 1.35
N LYS A 80 11.77 15.82 0.51
CA LYS A 80 11.13 16.74 -0.43
C LYS A 80 10.83 16.02 -1.74
N ILE A 81 9.56 15.89 -2.06
CA ILE A 81 9.09 15.29 -3.31
C ILE A 81 8.78 16.43 -4.28
N VAL A 82 9.36 16.38 -5.48
CA VAL A 82 9.14 17.37 -6.54
C VAL A 82 8.95 16.65 -7.86
N ASP A 83 7.90 17.02 -8.59
CA ASP A 83 7.72 16.67 -9.99
C ASP A 83 7.62 17.93 -10.85
N LYS A 84 8.53 18.04 -11.83
CA LYS A 84 8.63 19.24 -12.68
C LYS A 84 7.50 19.30 -13.71
N ASN A 85 6.99 18.15 -14.15
CA ASN A 85 6.02 18.08 -15.24
C ASN A 85 4.64 18.57 -14.81
N THR A 86 4.22 18.21 -13.60
CA THR A 86 2.98 18.67 -12.96
C THR A 86 3.17 19.96 -12.17
N GLY A 87 4.41 20.27 -11.76
CA GLY A 87 4.72 21.36 -10.82
C GLY A 87 4.48 20.99 -9.36
N PHE A 88 4.11 19.73 -9.09
CA PHE A 88 3.84 19.21 -7.75
C PHE A 88 5.08 19.29 -6.86
N GLN A 89 4.88 19.77 -5.63
CA GLN A 89 5.88 19.69 -4.57
C GLN A 89 5.22 19.48 -3.20
N MET A 90 5.81 18.61 -2.40
CA MET A 90 5.44 18.43 -0.99
C MET A 90 6.67 18.08 -0.15
N ASN A 91 6.53 18.21 1.16
CA ASN A 91 7.51 17.70 2.12
C ASN A 91 6.85 16.56 2.90
N LEU A 92 7.34 15.34 2.69
CA LEU A 92 6.92 14.19 3.47
C LEU A 92 7.53 14.31 4.89
N PRO A 93 6.77 13.99 5.96
CA PRO A 93 7.28 14.00 7.33
C PRO A 93 8.53 13.13 7.51
N LYS A 94 9.27 13.40 8.59
CA LYS A 94 10.48 12.64 8.95
C LYS A 94 10.14 11.17 9.21
N GLY A 95 11.16 10.31 9.11
CA GLY A 95 11.06 8.89 9.43
C GLY A 95 10.59 8.00 8.28
N PHE A 96 10.18 8.59 7.15
CA PHE A 96 10.00 7.85 5.91
C PHE A 96 11.35 7.55 5.24
N GLU A 97 11.38 6.42 4.53
CA GLU A 97 12.48 5.98 3.68
C GLU A 97 11.92 5.71 2.28
N GLU A 98 12.56 6.28 1.25
CA GLU A 98 12.25 5.94 -0.14
C GLU A 98 12.74 4.52 -0.43
N LEU A 99 11.88 3.70 -1.00
CA LEU A 99 12.23 2.34 -1.40
C LEU A 99 13.09 2.35 -2.64
N THR A 100 14.06 1.43 -2.69
CA THR A 100 14.81 1.17 -3.92
C THR A 100 13.88 0.64 -5.02
N GLU A 101 14.34 0.72 -6.27
CA GLU A 101 13.58 0.17 -7.41
C GLU A 101 13.32 -1.34 -7.26
N ASN A 102 14.28 -2.10 -6.70
CA ASN A 102 14.12 -3.53 -6.45
C ASN A 102 13.10 -3.81 -5.34
N GLU A 103 13.14 -3.08 -4.22
CA GLU A 103 12.14 -3.19 -3.15
C GLU A 103 10.75 -2.83 -3.68
N SER A 104 10.66 -1.73 -4.42
CA SER A 104 9.42 -1.27 -5.04
C SER A 104 8.88 -2.32 -6.00
N SER A 105 9.69 -2.83 -6.93
CA SER A 105 9.27 -3.84 -7.91
C SER A 105 8.82 -5.15 -7.26
N LYS A 106 9.50 -5.57 -6.20
CA LYS A 106 9.09 -6.75 -5.42
C LYS A 106 7.70 -6.53 -4.82
N ILE A 107 7.51 -5.38 -4.17
CA ILE A 107 6.22 -5.00 -3.59
C ILE A 107 5.12 -4.97 -4.68
N LEU A 108 5.39 -4.33 -5.82
CA LEU A 108 4.46 -4.28 -6.96
C LEU A 108 4.08 -5.69 -7.45
N SER A 109 5.07 -6.57 -7.59
CA SER A 109 4.87 -7.96 -8.02
C SER A 109 4.02 -8.76 -7.02
N ASP A 110 4.25 -8.58 -5.72
CA ASP A 110 3.53 -9.29 -4.67
C ASP A 110 2.04 -8.88 -4.65
N GLY A 111 1.72 -7.59 -4.77
CA GLY A 111 0.32 -7.17 -4.85
C GLY A 111 -0.37 -7.52 -6.15
N LYS A 112 0.34 -7.50 -7.29
CA LYS A 112 -0.17 -8.01 -8.56
C LYS A 112 -0.62 -9.48 -8.40
N LYS A 113 0.26 -10.32 -7.86
CA LYS A 113 -0.04 -11.73 -7.59
C LYS A 113 -1.28 -11.91 -6.71
N ASN A 114 -1.43 -11.09 -5.67
CA ASN A 114 -2.61 -11.15 -4.79
C ASN A 114 -3.89 -10.78 -5.53
N ILE A 115 -3.87 -9.77 -6.39
CA ILE A 115 -5.02 -9.37 -7.20
C ILE A 115 -5.35 -10.46 -8.22
N ASP A 116 -4.34 -11.00 -8.89
CA ASP A 116 -4.51 -12.09 -9.85
C ASP A 116 -5.22 -13.28 -9.19
N GLN A 117 -4.84 -13.62 -7.95
CA GLN A 117 -5.49 -14.68 -7.17
C GLN A 117 -6.93 -14.35 -6.76
N ILE A 118 -7.21 -13.10 -6.36
CA ILE A 118 -8.54 -12.69 -5.89
C ILE A 118 -9.56 -12.64 -7.04
N TYR A 119 -9.10 -12.29 -8.24
CA TYR A 119 -9.96 -12.05 -9.40
C TYR A 119 -9.83 -13.10 -10.49
N ASP A 120 -8.95 -14.09 -10.33
CA ASP A 120 -8.64 -15.12 -11.34
C ASP A 120 -8.33 -14.50 -12.70
N THR A 121 -7.44 -13.51 -12.70
CA THR A 121 -7.08 -12.70 -13.87
C THR A 121 -5.59 -12.40 -13.89
N ASP A 122 -5.05 -12.04 -15.04
CA ASP A 122 -3.66 -11.55 -15.16
C ASP A 122 -3.68 -10.03 -15.36
N VAL A 123 -3.38 -9.27 -14.30
CA VAL A 123 -3.39 -7.80 -14.37
C VAL A 123 -2.05 -7.26 -14.89
N GLU A 124 -2.07 -6.43 -15.92
CA GLU A 124 -0.89 -5.77 -16.47
C GLU A 124 -0.46 -4.58 -15.60
N ILE A 125 0.82 -4.57 -15.17
CA ILE A 125 1.40 -3.51 -14.30
C ILE A 125 2.74 -2.96 -14.82
N SER A 126 3.17 -3.32 -16.03
CA SER A 126 4.49 -2.97 -16.58
C SER A 126 4.74 -1.48 -16.68
N ASP A 127 3.68 -0.70 -16.86
CA ASP A 127 3.76 0.75 -17.07
C ASP A 127 3.70 1.54 -15.75
N ILE A 128 3.58 0.86 -14.60
CA ILE A 128 3.46 1.49 -13.28
C ILE A 128 4.85 1.62 -12.67
N LYS A 129 5.26 2.86 -12.40
CA LYS A 129 6.55 3.20 -11.76
C LYS A 129 6.35 4.22 -10.65
N PRO A 130 5.65 3.86 -9.55
CA PRO A 130 5.38 4.78 -8.48
C PRO A 130 6.63 4.99 -7.62
N LYS A 131 6.74 6.16 -7.00
CA LYS A 131 7.70 6.34 -5.90
C LYS A 131 7.04 5.89 -4.61
N LEU A 132 7.63 4.88 -3.97
CA LEU A 132 7.13 4.29 -2.73
C LEU A 132 8.00 4.70 -1.55
N PHE A 133 7.35 5.04 -0.45
CA PHE A 133 7.98 5.45 0.79
C PHE A 133 7.40 4.64 1.94
N LYS A 134 8.26 4.04 2.76
CA LYS A 134 7.88 3.29 3.97
C LYS A 134 8.24 4.08 5.23
N PHE A 135 7.36 4.08 6.21
CA PHE A 135 7.71 4.55 7.58
C PHE A 135 7.99 3.37 8.52
N ASP A 136 7.25 2.27 8.33
CA ASP A 136 7.44 0.98 8.97
C ASP A 136 6.63 -0.08 8.21
N ASP A 137 6.39 -1.24 8.84
CA ASP A 137 5.71 -2.33 8.17
C ASP A 137 4.21 -2.13 7.94
N ASN A 138 3.59 -1.10 8.51
CA ASN A 138 2.15 -0.88 8.47
C ASN A 138 1.78 0.47 7.84
N ASN A 139 2.75 1.33 7.56
CA ASN A 139 2.53 2.71 7.15
C ASN A 139 3.33 3.05 5.90
N TYR A 140 2.62 3.36 4.82
CA TYR A 140 3.18 3.65 3.51
C TYR A 140 2.58 4.88 2.88
N PHE A 141 3.41 5.53 2.10
CA PHE A 141 3.04 6.62 1.24
C PHE A 141 3.55 6.31 -0.16
N LEU A 142 2.72 6.55 -1.18
CA LEU A 142 3.15 6.45 -2.56
C LEU A 142 2.67 7.66 -3.37
N ILE A 143 3.41 7.92 -4.43
CA ILE A 143 3.01 8.87 -5.46
C ILE A 143 3.30 8.27 -6.82
N ASN A 144 2.29 8.25 -7.67
CA ASN A 144 2.39 7.89 -9.06
C ASN A 144 2.01 9.08 -9.94
N ILE A 145 2.80 9.31 -10.98
CA ILE A 145 2.57 10.34 -11.98
C ILE A 145 2.82 9.73 -13.33
N ARG A 146 1.76 9.56 -14.11
CA ARG A 146 1.83 8.96 -15.45
C ARG A 146 1.12 9.80 -16.48
N GLU A 147 1.45 9.57 -17.74
CA GLU A 147 0.73 10.20 -18.85
C GLU A 147 -0.69 9.62 -18.91
N TYR A 148 -1.64 10.48 -19.26
CA TYR A 148 -3.03 10.09 -19.47
C TYR A 148 -3.58 10.92 -20.63
N ASP A 149 -4.01 10.25 -21.69
CA ASP A 149 -4.65 10.86 -22.85
C ASP A 149 -6.11 10.43 -22.89
N PRO A 150 -7.07 11.31 -22.55
CA PRO A 150 -8.49 10.98 -22.58
C PRO A 150 -9.02 10.48 -23.93
N LYS A 151 -8.28 10.74 -25.03
CA LYS A 151 -8.64 10.21 -26.36
C LYS A 151 -8.28 8.74 -26.53
N ILE A 152 -7.26 8.26 -25.81
CA ILE A 152 -6.75 6.89 -25.86
C ILE A 152 -7.28 6.09 -24.66
N ASP A 153 -7.22 6.69 -23.47
CA ASP A 153 -7.50 6.07 -22.18
C ASP A 153 -8.96 6.23 -21.73
N GLY A 154 -9.74 7.05 -22.43
CA GLY A 154 -11.15 7.28 -22.16
C GLY A 154 -11.45 8.37 -21.14
N ASP A 155 -12.64 8.29 -20.52
CA ASP A 155 -13.10 9.28 -19.55
C ASP A 155 -12.35 9.13 -18.21
N TYR A 156 -11.63 10.20 -17.83
CA TYR A 156 -10.81 10.19 -16.61
C TYR A 156 -11.63 10.00 -15.33
N SER A 157 -12.79 10.65 -15.22
CA SER A 157 -13.64 10.52 -14.02
C SER A 157 -14.21 9.12 -13.88
N LYS A 158 -14.59 8.49 -14.99
CA LYS A 158 -15.00 7.08 -15.02
C LYS A 158 -13.86 6.17 -14.60
N ALA A 159 -12.65 6.37 -15.14
CA ALA A 159 -11.47 5.59 -14.78
C ALA A 159 -11.14 5.68 -13.27
N VAL A 160 -11.18 6.89 -12.70
CA VAL A 160 -10.98 7.11 -11.25
C VAL A 160 -12.05 6.37 -10.42
N ASN A 161 -13.32 6.45 -10.81
CA ASN A 161 -14.42 5.78 -10.10
C ASN A 161 -14.32 4.25 -10.20
N GLU A 162 -13.94 3.72 -11.36
CA GLU A 162 -13.71 2.29 -11.55
C GLU A 162 -12.56 1.78 -10.69
N SER A 163 -11.46 2.53 -10.62
CA SER A 163 -10.34 2.19 -9.74
C SER A 163 -10.74 2.24 -8.26
N ASN A 164 -11.45 3.28 -7.81
CA ASN A 164 -11.95 3.35 -6.43
C ASN A 164 -12.87 2.18 -6.08
N GLY A 165 -13.76 1.80 -7.01
CA GLY A 165 -14.62 0.64 -6.86
C GLY A 165 -13.87 -0.69 -6.81
N LEU A 166 -12.81 -0.84 -7.61
CA LEU A 166 -11.93 -2.00 -7.56
C LEU A 166 -11.21 -2.10 -6.22
N LEU A 167 -10.61 -0.99 -5.74
CA LEU A 167 -9.94 -0.92 -4.44
C LEU A 167 -10.87 -1.37 -3.31
N TYR A 168 -12.10 -0.85 -3.25
CA TYR A 168 -13.11 -1.26 -2.27
C TYR A 168 -13.39 -2.76 -2.31
N ARG A 169 -13.68 -3.29 -3.51
CA ARG A 169 -13.99 -4.72 -3.69
C ARG A 169 -12.81 -5.58 -3.29
N THR A 170 -11.59 -5.15 -3.56
CA THR A 170 -10.42 -5.95 -3.21
C THR A 170 -10.26 -6.04 -1.70
N TYR A 171 -10.40 -4.95 -0.95
CA TYR A 171 -10.36 -5.03 0.52
C TYR A 171 -11.44 -5.95 1.11
N ILE A 172 -12.66 -5.92 0.57
CA ILE A 172 -13.74 -6.83 1.01
C ILE A 172 -13.38 -8.30 0.72
N ARG A 173 -12.81 -8.59 -0.45
CA ARG A 173 -12.45 -9.95 -0.85
C ARG A 173 -11.20 -10.48 -0.14
N SER A 174 -10.24 -9.60 0.14
CA SER A 174 -8.98 -9.96 0.78
C SER A 174 -9.14 -10.29 2.26
N PHE A 175 -10.11 -9.69 2.95
CA PHE A 175 -10.26 -9.82 4.40
C PHE A 175 -11.64 -10.37 4.75
N GLU A 176 -11.72 -11.69 4.90
CA GLU A 176 -12.92 -12.36 5.38
C GLU A 176 -13.36 -11.75 6.73
N ASN A 177 -14.63 -11.33 6.83
CA ASN A 177 -15.22 -10.65 7.98
C ASN A 177 -14.77 -9.21 8.25
N ALA A 178 -13.99 -8.57 7.38
CA ALA A 178 -13.71 -7.15 7.52
C ALA A 178 -14.96 -6.30 7.28
N LYS A 179 -15.10 -5.24 8.07
CA LYS A 179 -16.03 -4.14 7.76
C LYS A 179 -15.26 -3.07 7.01
N VAL A 180 -15.72 -2.76 5.79
CA VAL A 180 -15.08 -1.77 4.92
C VAL A 180 -16.10 -0.68 4.60
N ASP A 181 -15.83 0.53 5.09
CA ASP A 181 -16.56 1.72 4.73
C ASP A 181 -15.74 2.55 3.73
N SER A 182 -16.42 3.32 2.89
CA SER A 182 -15.76 4.21 1.93
C SER A 182 -16.38 5.59 1.90
N LEU A 183 -15.56 6.59 1.57
CA LEU A 183 -15.97 7.97 1.42
C LEU A 183 -15.29 8.57 0.18
N ASN A 184 -16.05 9.32 -0.61
CA ASN A 184 -15.54 10.05 -1.77
C ASN A 184 -15.84 11.55 -1.59
N GLU A 185 -14.81 12.38 -1.69
CA GLU A 185 -14.87 13.82 -1.46
C GLU A 185 -14.12 14.58 -2.56
N GLN A 186 -14.61 15.77 -2.89
CA GLN A 186 -13.83 16.73 -3.68
C GLN A 186 -12.99 17.59 -2.72
N LYS A 187 -11.68 17.65 -2.96
CA LYS A 187 -10.76 18.43 -2.15
C LYS A 187 -9.94 19.36 -3.03
N ARG A 188 -9.89 20.65 -2.69
CA ARG A 188 -8.97 21.58 -3.35
C ARG A 188 -7.64 21.61 -2.60
N ILE A 189 -6.54 21.32 -3.29
CA ILE A 189 -5.17 21.43 -2.78
C ILE A 189 -4.46 22.45 -3.64
N ASP A 190 -4.03 23.56 -3.03
CA ASP A 190 -3.53 24.74 -3.73
C ASP A 190 -4.55 25.26 -4.77
N ASN A 191 -4.24 25.16 -6.06
CA ASN A 191 -5.13 25.52 -7.17
C ASN A 191 -5.68 24.31 -7.95
N ILE A 192 -5.45 23.08 -7.46
CA ILE A 192 -5.85 21.84 -8.13
C ILE A 192 -7.02 21.19 -7.40
N ASN A 193 -7.99 20.67 -8.16
CA ASN A 193 -9.10 19.88 -7.62
C ASN A 193 -8.72 18.40 -7.62
N PHE A 194 -8.84 17.76 -6.46
CA PHE A 194 -8.61 16.35 -6.25
C PHE A 194 -9.90 15.63 -5.93
N THR A 195 -10.03 14.41 -6.44
CA THR A 195 -10.94 13.42 -5.88
C THR A 195 -10.21 12.67 -4.77
N LYS A 196 -10.67 12.84 -3.53
CA LYS A 196 -10.19 12.14 -2.34
C LYS A 196 -11.10 10.94 -2.08
N TYR A 197 -10.55 9.74 -2.22
CA TYR A 197 -11.23 8.50 -1.88
C TYR A 197 -10.62 7.92 -0.61
N SER A 198 -11.43 7.61 0.40
CA SER A 198 -10.98 7.06 1.68
C SER A 198 -11.66 5.73 1.94
N LEU A 199 -10.90 4.72 2.36
CA LEU A 199 -11.41 3.48 2.94
C LEU A 199 -11.09 3.41 4.42
N PHE A 200 -12.08 2.96 5.20
CA PHE A 200 -11.93 2.63 6.61
C PHE A 200 -12.14 1.13 6.75
N VAL A 201 -11.05 0.41 7.03
CA VAL A 201 -11.06 -1.05 7.09
C VAL A 201 -10.90 -1.48 8.54
N ASN A 202 -11.88 -2.22 9.05
CA ASN A 202 -11.86 -2.82 10.37
C ASN A 202 -11.84 -4.35 10.24
N ILE A 203 -10.67 -4.94 10.51
CA ILE A 203 -10.40 -6.38 10.44
C ILE A 203 -10.43 -6.94 11.87
N PRO A 204 -11.39 -7.82 12.20
CA PRO A 204 -11.45 -8.46 13.51
C PRO A 204 -10.16 -9.23 13.86
N PRO A 205 -9.76 -9.27 15.15
CA PRO A 205 -10.50 -8.74 16.29
C PRO A 205 -10.25 -7.26 16.60
N LYS A 206 -9.13 -6.66 16.14
CA LYS A 206 -8.71 -5.31 16.59
C LYS A 206 -7.95 -4.47 15.56
N THR A 207 -7.77 -4.95 14.33
CA THR A 207 -6.95 -4.24 13.35
C THR A 207 -7.80 -3.19 12.64
N LYS A 208 -7.41 -1.92 12.77
CA LYS A 208 -7.99 -0.81 12.00
C LYS A 208 -6.93 -0.23 11.08
N MET A 209 -7.29 0.03 9.84
CA MET A 209 -6.45 0.76 8.90
C MET A 209 -7.27 1.75 8.09
N LYS A 210 -6.61 2.79 7.61
CA LYS A 210 -7.16 3.76 6.68
C LYS A 210 -6.33 3.74 5.41
N VAL A 211 -7.03 3.80 4.28
CA VAL A 211 -6.43 3.91 2.94
C VAL A 211 -6.99 5.17 2.32
N ILE A 212 -6.14 6.06 1.83
CA ILE A 212 -6.58 7.34 1.26
C ILE A 212 -5.89 7.56 -0.07
N ASN A 213 -6.67 7.86 -1.10
CA ASN A 213 -6.21 8.19 -2.44
C ASN A 213 -6.64 9.60 -2.81
N TYR A 214 -5.68 10.44 -3.15
CA TYR A 214 -5.91 11.72 -3.82
C TYR A 214 -5.57 11.53 -5.29
N THR A 215 -6.54 11.73 -6.17
CA THR A 215 -6.37 11.60 -7.62
C THR A 215 -6.74 12.91 -8.31
N SER A 216 -5.94 13.35 -9.28
CA SER A 216 -6.23 14.52 -10.09
C SER A 216 -5.56 14.44 -11.46
N PHE A 217 -6.20 15.02 -12.46
CA PHE A 217 -5.66 15.16 -13.80
C PHE A 217 -4.97 16.53 -13.94
N VAL A 218 -3.65 16.54 -14.01
CA VAL A 218 -2.83 17.76 -13.99
C VAL A 218 -1.88 17.78 -15.17
N LYS A 219 -1.96 18.78 -16.05
CA LYS A 219 -1.05 18.96 -17.20
C LYS A 219 -0.91 17.67 -18.06
N ASN A 220 -2.04 17.05 -18.41
CA ASN A 220 -2.13 15.78 -19.17
C ASN A 220 -1.50 14.57 -18.46
N ARG A 221 -1.48 14.59 -17.13
CA ARG A 221 -0.96 13.49 -16.31
C ARG A 221 -1.97 13.10 -15.25
N ASP A 222 -2.10 11.79 -15.03
CA ASP A 222 -2.75 11.20 -13.88
C ASP A 222 -1.78 11.29 -12.70
N LEU A 223 -2.11 12.16 -11.73
CA LEU A 223 -1.42 12.27 -10.45
C LEU A 223 -2.24 11.54 -9.40
N THR A 224 -1.68 10.44 -8.90
CA THR A 224 -2.23 9.67 -7.79
C THR A 224 -1.28 9.73 -6.60
N ILE A 225 -1.79 10.18 -5.47
CA ILE A 225 -1.08 10.16 -4.18
C ILE A 225 -1.88 9.24 -3.28
N ALA A 226 -1.23 8.25 -2.68
CA ALA A 226 -1.94 7.31 -1.83
C ALA A 226 -1.19 6.99 -0.53
N LEU A 227 -1.97 6.70 0.50
CA LEU A 227 -1.51 6.58 1.88
C LEU A 227 -2.24 5.41 2.54
N VAL A 228 -1.47 4.46 3.09
CA VAL A 228 -1.98 3.39 3.96
C VAL A 228 -1.39 3.57 5.33
N PHE A 229 -2.22 3.56 6.36
CA PHE A 229 -1.75 3.73 7.73
C PHE A 229 -2.64 3.04 8.76
N LYS A 230 -2.00 2.61 9.85
CA LYS A 230 -2.66 2.20 11.09
C LYS A 230 -2.48 3.23 12.20
N ASP A 231 -1.38 3.98 12.18
CA ASP A 231 -1.11 5.05 13.14
C ASP A 231 -1.84 6.32 12.73
N GLU A 232 -2.88 6.71 13.48
CA GLU A 232 -3.72 7.86 13.15
C GLU A 232 -2.97 9.21 13.25
N ASN A 233 -1.97 9.31 14.13
CA ASN A 233 -1.19 10.54 14.27
C ASN A 233 -0.30 10.71 13.05
N LEU A 234 0.45 9.66 12.69
CA LEU A 234 1.28 9.65 11.49
C LEU A 234 0.43 9.91 10.24
N GLY A 235 -0.71 9.24 10.11
CA GLY A 235 -1.62 9.44 8.99
C GLY A 235 -2.10 10.89 8.89
N SER A 236 -2.44 11.52 10.02
CA SER A 236 -2.85 12.92 10.07
C SER A 236 -1.73 13.87 9.65
N GLU A 237 -0.49 13.61 10.05
CA GLU A 237 0.69 14.39 9.62
C GLU A 237 0.91 14.30 8.11
N VAL A 238 0.82 13.10 7.53
CA VAL A 238 0.99 12.90 6.09
C VAL A 238 -0.17 13.51 5.31
N ILE A 239 -1.42 13.38 5.78
CA ILE A 239 -2.58 14.05 5.17
C ILE A 239 -2.37 15.56 5.17
N ASN A 240 -1.94 16.15 6.29
CA ASN A 240 -1.66 17.58 6.34
C ASN A 240 -0.53 17.98 5.37
N ALA A 241 0.51 17.15 5.23
CA ALA A 241 1.56 17.37 4.24
C ALA A 241 1.06 17.33 2.79
N ILE A 242 0.13 16.40 2.47
CA ILE A 242 -0.53 16.33 1.15
C ILE A 242 -1.40 17.56 0.92
N GLU A 243 -2.25 17.92 1.89
CA GLU A 243 -3.21 19.02 1.76
C GLU A 243 -2.55 20.41 1.77
N THR A 244 -1.27 20.50 2.17
CA THR A 244 -0.45 21.73 2.09
C THR A 244 0.53 21.72 0.91
N ALA A 245 0.51 20.67 0.07
CA ALA A 245 1.32 20.59 -1.14
C ALA A 245 1.03 21.77 -2.09
N LYS A 246 2.00 22.05 -2.96
CA LYS A 246 1.97 23.20 -3.88
C LYS A 246 2.16 22.77 -5.32
N PHE A 247 1.59 23.55 -6.23
CA PHE A 247 1.70 23.35 -7.66
C PHE A 247 2.31 24.61 -8.29
N LYS A 248 3.60 24.53 -8.65
CA LYS A 248 4.26 25.63 -9.36
C LYS A 248 3.73 25.73 -10.79
N LYS A 249 3.57 26.98 -11.25
CA LYS A 249 3.19 27.28 -12.63
C LYS A 249 4.22 26.72 -13.59
#